data_AF-A0A9R1MP64-F1
#
_entry.id   AF-A0A9R1MP64-F1
#
_cell.length_a   1.000
_cell.length_b   1.000
_cell.length_c   1.000
_cell.angle_alpha   90.00
_cell.angle_beta   90.00
_cell.angle_gamma   90.00
#
_symmetry.space_group_name_H-M   'P 1'
#
loop_
_entity.id
_entity.type
_entity.pdbx_description
1 polymer ?
#
loop_
_entity_poly.entity_id
_entity_poly.type
_entity_poly.pdbx_seq_one_letter_code
_entity_poly.pdbx_strand_id
1 'polypeptide(L)'
;MLKPFVKMATASSHTYSPLLLLFLLACSCRASSGHAVDPACPPAKASALAVETSDCGGPRCQAPAPHVPVPVFPYDVDPMQFALNLEYTEAEFFLHAAFGVGLDQIAPNLTLGGPPPVGAMKANLDEVTWRIAVEFGLQEVGHVRAIQNTVGGIPRPKIDLSANNFARVMDQAFGYHLDPPFDPYIDSRNFLLACYVIPYLGINGYTGTNPIIDGYETKHLLAGLLGVEAGQDAVFRALLFECKSETVPPYKGITVAEFTDRISTARNQLGKCGVKDEGLTVPPELGAEGRICTNVLSADRDSLSYARTPAELLRILYLTGDEHVPGGFFPEGANGKIAREFLRKPFAAEGNKTPAN
;
A
#
# COMPACT_ATOMS: atom_id res chain seq x y z
N MET A 1 -91.92 13.83 -9.51
CA MET A 1 -92.82 15.00 -9.37
C MET A 1 -92.56 15.66 -8.01
N LEU A 2 -92.79 16.98 -7.91
CA LEU A 2 -92.73 17.82 -6.69
C LEU A 2 -91.43 17.89 -5.85
N LYS A 3 -90.66 18.96 -6.13
CA LYS A 3 -90.23 19.99 -5.14
C LYS A 3 -91.50 20.61 -4.47
N PRO A 4 -91.48 21.25 -3.26
CA PRO A 4 -90.76 22.55 -3.10
C PRO A 4 -90.33 23.06 -1.70
N PHE A 5 -89.33 23.98 -1.72
CA PHE A 5 -89.17 25.22 -0.91
C PHE A 5 -88.99 25.09 0.63
N VAL A 6 -88.36 26.00 1.40
CA VAL A 6 -88.05 27.46 1.32
C VAL A 6 -86.59 27.64 1.86
N LYS A 7 -85.57 28.29 1.26
CA LYS A 7 -85.31 29.64 0.69
C LYS A 7 -84.35 30.47 1.61
N MET A 8 -83.18 30.86 1.05
CA MET A 8 -82.38 32.10 1.28
C MET A 8 -81.85 32.44 2.70
N ALA A 9 -80.65 32.98 2.92
CA ALA A 9 -79.45 33.28 2.10
C ALA A 9 -78.25 33.58 3.08
N THR A 10 -77.00 33.93 2.72
CA THR A 10 -76.39 34.39 1.46
C THR A 10 -74.91 33.91 1.33
N ALA A 11 -74.00 34.77 0.84
CA ALA A 11 -72.55 34.59 0.61
C ALA A 11 -71.71 34.94 1.87
N SER A 12 -70.38 34.68 1.94
CA SER A 12 -69.37 34.55 0.87
C SER A 12 -68.11 33.77 1.31
N SER A 13 -67.33 33.29 0.32
CA SER A 13 -65.88 32.92 0.37
C SER A 13 -65.40 31.99 1.51
N HIS A 14 -65.08 30.72 1.22
CA HIS A 14 -63.71 30.28 0.85
C HIS A 14 -62.61 30.82 1.78
N THR A 15 -61.84 30.03 2.54
CA THR A 15 -61.73 28.56 2.66
C THR A 15 -61.07 28.20 4.01
N TYR A 16 -61.38 27.02 4.57
CA TYR A 16 -60.67 26.41 5.72
C TYR A 16 -59.16 26.25 5.38
N SER A 17 -58.15 26.51 6.24
CA SER A 17 -57.92 26.17 7.66
C SER A 17 -57.76 24.65 7.91
N PRO A 18 -56.85 24.12 8.77
CA PRO A 18 -55.79 24.76 9.58
C PRO A 18 -54.42 23.99 9.54
N LEU A 19 -53.51 24.32 10.49
CA LEU A 19 -52.52 23.42 11.13
C LEU A 19 -51.37 22.83 10.27
N LEU A 20 -50.16 23.39 10.40
CA LEU A 20 -49.07 22.78 11.21
C LEU A 20 -47.89 23.75 11.44
N LEU A 21 -47.14 23.53 12.52
CA LEU A 21 -45.95 24.32 12.89
C LEU A 21 -44.81 24.12 11.87
N LEU A 22 -44.17 25.21 11.44
CA LEU A 22 -42.80 25.14 10.92
C LEU A 22 -41.85 24.85 12.09
N PHE A 23 -41.55 23.57 12.32
CA PHE A 23 -40.36 23.19 13.06
C PHE A 23 -39.13 23.34 12.16
N LEU A 24 -38.09 23.98 12.71
CA LEU A 24 -36.76 24.05 12.09
C LEU A 24 -36.23 22.63 11.84
N LEU A 25 -36.14 22.19 10.58
CA LEU A 25 -35.28 21.06 10.23
C LEU A 25 -33.81 21.54 10.28
N ALA A 26 -33.28 21.58 11.50
CA ALA A 26 -31.85 21.44 11.70
C ALA A 26 -31.47 20.04 11.21
N CYS A 27 -30.87 19.95 10.02
CA CYS A 27 -30.41 18.68 9.47
C CYS A 27 -29.34 18.13 10.43
N SER A 28 -29.71 17.08 11.15
CA SER A 28 -28.89 16.53 12.24
C SER A 28 -27.77 15.70 11.66
N CYS A 29 -26.65 16.36 11.33
CA CYS A 29 -25.37 15.69 11.14
C CYS A 29 -24.97 15.00 12.45
N ARG A 30 -25.39 13.75 12.63
CA ARG A 30 -24.95 12.92 13.75
C ARG A 30 -23.47 12.61 13.58
N ALA A 31 -22.71 13.24 14.47
CA ALA A 31 -21.34 12.98 14.85
C ALA A 31 -20.72 11.65 14.36
N SER A 32 -19.57 11.80 13.71
CA SER A 32 -18.29 11.19 14.10
C SER A 32 -18.35 9.73 14.59
N SER A 33 -17.93 8.81 13.73
CA SER A 33 -17.15 7.66 14.20
C SER A 33 -15.85 8.20 14.80
N GLY A 34 -15.79 8.31 16.13
CA GLY A 34 -14.69 8.94 16.85
C GLY A 34 -13.35 8.23 16.66
N HIS A 35 -12.62 8.60 15.61
CA HIS A 35 -11.18 8.40 15.52
C HIS A 35 -10.51 9.61 16.13
N ALA A 36 -9.47 9.40 16.93
CA ALA A 36 -8.70 10.49 17.50
C ALA A 36 -7.94 11.19 16.36
N VAL A 37 -8.33 12.43 16.05
CA VAL A 37 -7.54 13.30 15.17
C VAL A 37 -6.20 13.57 15.87
N ASP A 38 -5.09 13.47 15.14
CA ASP A 38 -3.75 13.73 15.69
C ASP A 38 -3.74 15.12 16.36
N PRO A 39 -3.40 15.24 17.66
CA PRO A 39 -3.36 16.53 18.36
C PRO A 39 -2.34 17.52 17.78
N ALA A 40 -1.44 17.09 16.89
CA ALA A 40 -0.54 17.95 16.14
C ALA A 40 -1.11 18.45 14.81
N CYS A 41 -2.24 17.92 14.32
CA CYS A 41 -2.97 18.60 13.27
C CYS A 41 -3.32 20.02 13.75
N PRO A 42 -3.01 21.08 12.99
CA PRO A 42 -3.47 22.41 13.36
C PRO A 42 -5.00 22.37 13.51
N PRO A 43 -5.57 23.01 14.56
CA PRO A 43 -7.01 22.98 14.78
C PRO A 43 -7.71 23.44 13.51
N ALA A 44 -8.80 22.75 13.14
CA ALA A 44 -9.52 22.92 11.88
C ALA A 44 -10.09 24.33 11.69
N LYS A 45 -9.20 25.29 11.38
CA LYS A 45 -9.53 26.55 10.74
C LYS A 45 -10.14 26.18 9.40
N ALA A 46 -11.22 26.85 9.02
CA ALA A 46 -11.81 26.72 7.70
C ALA A 46 -10.70 26.88 6.66
N SER A 47 -10.34 25.77 6.00
CA SER A 47 -9.20 25.76 5.10
C SER A 47 -9.48 26.70 3.94
N ALA A 48 -8.47 27.44 3.50
CA ALA A 48 -8.56 28.24 2.27
C ALA A 48 -8.81 27.38 1.01
N LEU A 49 -8.83 26.05 1.16
CA LEU A 49 -9.24 25.08 0.14
C LEU A 49 -10.76 24.91 -0.01
N ALA A 50 -11.58 25.55 0.83
CA ALA A 50 -13.04 25.59 0.64
C ALA A 50 -13.43 26.59 -0.46
N VAL A 51 -13.13 26.25 -1.72
CA VAL A 51 -13.68 26.97 -2.88
C VAL A 51 -15.13 26.53 -3.07
N GLU A 52 -16.08 27.33 -2.60
CA GLU A 52 -17.48 27.22 -3.02
C GLU A 52 -17.58 27.51 -4.53
N THR A 53 -17.69 26.46 -5.34
CA THR A 53 -17.99 26.61 -6.76
C THR A 53 -19.47 26.93 -6.93
N SER A 54 -19.80 28.22 -6.97
CA SER A 54 -21.10 28.66 -7.48
C SER A 54 -21.20 28.32 -8.97
N ASP A 55 -22.33 27.73 -9.37
CA ASP A 55 -22.53 27.21 -10.72
C ASP A 55 -22.68 28.36 -11.73
N CYS A 56 -21.62 28.60 -12.50
CA CYS A 56 -21.61 29.41 -13.72
C CYS A 56 -20.36 29.09 -14.55
N GLY A 57 -20.37 27.98 -15.29
CA GLY A 57 -19.37 27.72 -16.34
C GLY A 57 -17.91 27.60 -15.87
N GLY A 58 -17.69 26.95 -14.72
CA GLY A 58 -16.36 26.70 -14.17
C GLY A 58 -15.46 25.84 -15.08
N PRO A 59 -14.15 25.74 -14.78
CA PRO A 59 -13.24 24.90 -15.54
C PRO A 59 -13.74 23.44 -15.58
N ARG A 60 -13.60 22.78 -16.74
CA ARG A 60 -13.93 21.36 -16.87
C ARG A 60 -12.86 20.52 -16.15
N CYS A 61 -13.11 20.24 -14.87
CA CYS A 61 -12.26 19.37 -14.04
C CYS A 61 -12.49 17.87 -14.28
N GLN A 62 -13.41 17.49 -15.16
CA GLN A 62 -13.64 16.10 -15.55
C GLN A 62 -12.60 15.67 -16.59
N ALA A 63 -11.94 14.54 -16.33
CA ALA A 63 -11.08 13.88 -17.32
C ALA A 63 -11.89 13.53 -18.60
N PRO A 64 -11.24 13.48 -19.78
CA PRO A 64 -11.87 12.93 -20.99
C PRO A 64 -12.40 11.52 -20.75
N ALA A 65 -13.50 11.17 -21.41
CA ALA A 65 -14.03 9.81 -21.34
C ALA A 65 -12.99 8.79 -21.83
N PRO A 66 -12.85 7.63 -21.16
CA PRO A 66 -11.87 6.62 -21.53
C PRO A 66 -12.17 6.04 -22.91
N HIS A 67 -11.13 5.84 -23.73
CA HIS A 67 -11.26 5.26 -25.07
C HIS A 67 -11.81 3.82 -25.04
N VAL A 68 -11.50 3.07 -23.98
CA VAL A 68 -12.04 1.73 -23.72
C VAL A 68 -13.00 1.84 -22.52
N PRO A 69 -14.33 1.71 -22.72
CA PRO A 69 -15.33 1.96 -21.67
C PRO A 69 -15.54 0.74 -20.75
N VAL A 70 -14.46 0.04 -20.38
CA VAL A 70 -14.49 -1.11 -19.46
C VAL A 70 -13.76 -0.71 -18.19
N PRO A 71 -14.42 -0.70 -17.01
CA PRO A 71 -13.79 -0.24 -15.76
C PRO A 71 -12.71 -1.19 -15.28
N VAL A 72 -12.99 -2.50 -15.30
CA VAL A 72 -12.16 -3.58 -14.80
C VAL A 72 -12.31 -4.76 -15.76
N PHE A 73 -11.21 -5.25 -16.35
CA PHE A 73 -11.23 -6.53 -17.07
C PHE A 73 -11.03 -7.70 -16.10
N PRO A 74 -11.55 -8.91 -16.40
CA PRO A 74 -11.36 -10.08 -15.55
C PRO A 74 -9.88 -10.45 -15.32
N TYR A 75 -8.99 -10.10 -16.25
CA TYR A 75 -7.55 -10.33 -16.15
C TYR A 75 -6.79 -9.22 -15.39
N ASP A 76 -7.41 -8.06 -15.16
CA ASP A 76 -6.84 -7.01 -14.28
C ASP A 76 -6.91 -7.43 -12.80
N VAL A 77 -7.86 -8.31 -12.46
CA VAL A 77 -8.19 -8.69 -11.08
C VAL A 77 -7.05 -9.44 -10.41
N ASP A 78 -6.52 -10.48 -11.05
CA ASP A 78 -5.50 -11.34 -10.43
C ASP A 78 -4.18 -10.61 -10.13
N PRO A 79 -3.64 -9.74 -11.02
CA PRO A 79 -2.47 -8.91 -10.72
C PRO A 79 -2.73 -7.86 -9.62
N MET A 80 -3.86 -7.16 -9.65
CA MET A 80 -4.18 -6.16 -8.61
C MET A 80 -4.44 -6.82 -7.24
N GLN A 81 -5.02 -8.02 -7.21
CA GLN A 81 -5.11 -8.81 -5.97
C GLN A 81 -3.77 -9.38 -5.51
N PHE A 82 -2.79 -9.59 -6.40
CA PHE A 82 -1.44 -9.97 -5.98
C PHE A 82 -0.75 -8.85 -5.19
N ALA A 83 -0.96 -7.58 -5.60
CA ALA A 83 -0.40 -6.42 -4.91
C ALA A 83 -0.79 -6.38 -3.43
N LEU A 84 -2.03 -6.73 -3.07
CA LEU A 84 -2.52 -6.78 -1.68
C LEU A 84 -1.61 -7.52 -0.69
N ASN A 85 -0.77 -8.46 -1.14
CA ASN A 85 0.20 -9.10 -0.25
C ASN A 85 1.23 -8.10 0.31
N LEU A 86 1.73 -7.17 -0.51
CA LEU A 86 2.64 -6.10 -0.11
C LEU A 86 1.88 -5.06 0.73
N GLU A 87 0.74 -4.59 0.25
CA GLU A 87 -0.15 -3.65 0.96
C GLU A 87 -0.46 -4.06 2.40
N TYR A 88 -0.75 -5.35 2.61
CA TYR A 88 -0.94 -5.88 3.96
C TYR A 88 0.37 -5.86 4.76
N THR A 89 1.49 -6.29 4.19
CA THR A 89 2.80 -6.28 4.87
C THR A 89 3.17 -4.86 5.31
N GLU A 90 2.90 -3.86 4.47
CA GLU A 90 3.25 -2.46 4.71
C GLU A 90 2.28 -1.79 5.69
N ALA A 91 0.97 -1.99 5.51
CA ALA A 91 -0.04 -1.57 6.49
C ALA A 91 0.26 -2.13 7.89
N GLU A 92 0.52 -3.44 8.01
CA GLU A 92 0.86 -4.03 9.30
C GLU A 92 2.17 -3.46 9.86
N PHE A 93 3.22 -3.31 9.04
CA PHE A 93 4.52 -2.83 9.49
C PHE A 93 4.47 -1.38 10.00
N PHE A 94 3.88 -0.47 9.22
CA PHE A 94 3.76 0.93 9.59
C PHE A 94 2.82 1.17 10.78
N LEU A 95 1.63 0.54 10.78
CA LEU A 95 0.68 0.68 11.89
C LEU A 95 1.24 0.10 13.19
N HIS A 96 1.88 -1.07 13.15
CA HIS A 96 2.53 -1.61 14.35
C HIS A 96 3.68 -0.71 14.80
N ALA A 97 4.57 -0.25 13.90
CA ALA A 97 5.67 0.62 14.29
C ALA A 97 5.20 1.93 14.95
N ALA A 98 4.16 2.57 14.41
CA ALA A 98 3.62 3.83 14.90
C ALA A 98 2.76 3.69 16.18
N PHE A 99 1.87 2.69 16.22
CA PHE A 99 0.82 2.58 17.24
C PHE A 99 0.98 1.36 18.16
N GLY A 100 1.70 0.33 17.73
CA GLY A 100 1.78 -0.98 18.39
C GLY A 100 0.62 -1.92 18.04
N VAL A 101 -0.26 -1.54 17.11
CA VAL A 101 -1.46 -2.29 16.71
C VAL A 101 -1.66 -2.20 15.20
N GLY A 102 -2.16 -3.28 14.60
CA GLY A 102 -2.32 -3.42 13.16
C GLY A 102 -3.77 -3.30 12.66
N LEU A 103 -4.04 -3.87 11.47
CA LEU A 103 -5.36 -3.77 10.82
C LEU A 103 -6.49 -4.34 11.67
N ASP A 104 -6.24 -5.34 12.52
CA ASP A 104 -7.25 -5.95 13.41
C ASP A 104 -7.90 -4.96 14.40
N GLN A 105 -7.27 -3.80 14.64
CA GLN A 105 -7.85 -2.73 15.45
C GLN A 105 -8.20 -1.48 14.62
N ILE A 106 -7.37 -1.12 13.65
CA ILE A 106 -7.53 0.11 12.86
C ILE A 106 -8.61 -0.04 11.75
N ALA A 107 -8.66 -1.19 11.08
CA ALA A 107 -9.59 -1.44 9.98
C ALA A 107 -9.89 -2.96 9.84
N PRO A 108 -10.49 -3.61 10.86
CA PRO A 108 -10.57 -5.07 10.95
C PRO A 108 -11.30 -5.74 9.77
N ASN A 109 -12.25 -5.03 9.14
CA ASN A 109 -12.96 -5.50 7.97
C ASN A 109 -12.06 -5.70 6.75
N LEU A 110 -10.93 -4.99 6.66
CA LEU A 110 -10.00 -5.09 5.53
C LEU A 110 -9.12 -6.34 5.60
N THR A 111 -8.95 -6.99 6.76
CA THR A 111 -8.15 -8.22 6.87
C THR A 111 -8.77 -9.42 6.13
N LEU A 112 -10.08 -9.34 5.84
CA LEU A 112 -10.91 -10.41 5.28
C LEU A 112 -10.75 -11.76 6.01
N GLY A 113 -10.54 -11.69 7.34
CA GLY A 113 -10.40 -12.86 8.21
C GLY A 113 -9.01 -13.53 8.19
N GLY A 114 -8.02 -12.94 7.53
CA GLY A 114 -6.64 -13.43 7.55
C GLY A 114 -5.99 -13.28 8.93
N PRO A 115 -5.02 -14.13 9.29
CA PRO A 115 -4.40 -14.12 10.63
C PRO A 115 -3.55 -12.87 10.87
N PRO A 116 -3.39 -12.42 12.14
CA PRO A 116 -2.52 -11.29 12.48
C PRO A 116 -1.04 -11.57 12.17
N PRO A 117 -0.24 -10.51 11.92
CA PRO A 117 1.20 -10.63 11.69
C PRO A 117 1.91 -11.22 12.92
N VAL A 118 3.06 -11.86 12.68
CA VAL A 118 3.94 -12.37 13.75
C VAL A 118 5.01 -11.34 14.06
N GLY A 119 5.23 -11.08 15.34
CA GLY A 119 6.39 -10.32 15.83
C GLY A 119 6.41 -8.83 15.48
N ALA A 120 5.34 -8.29 14.89
CA ALA A 120 5.21 -6.85 14.63
C ALA A 120 5.10 -6.08 15.96
N MET A 121 5.96 -5.08 16.17
CA MET A 121 6.09 -4.35 17.43
C MET A 121 6.01 -2.83 17.22
N LYS A 122 5.78 -2.10 18.33
CA LYS A 122 5.92 -0.64 18.33
C LYS A 122 7.40 -0.28 18.27
N ALA A 123 7.76 0.57 17.32
CA ALA A 123 9.12 1.06 17.15
C ALA A 123 9.40 2.24 18.10
N ASN A 124 10.65 2.36 18.53
CA ASN A 124 11.16 3.50 19.28
C ASN A 124 11.62 4.61 18.31
N LEU A 125 10.65 5.35 17.76
CA LEU A 125 10.89 6.37 16.74
C LEU A 125 11.02 7.77 17.34
N ASP A 126 11.86 8.61 16.72
CA ASP A 126 11.78 10.07 16.91
C ASP A 126 10.47 10.64 16.34
N GLU A 127 10.18 11.91 16.65
CA GLU A 127 8.91 12.53 16.25
C GLU A 127 8.71 12.58 14.72
N VAL A 128 9.75 12.84 13.94
CA VAL A 128 9.65 12.97 12.47
C VAL A 128 9.37 11.60 11.86
N THR A 129 10.15 10.60 12.24
CA THR A 129 10.02 9.23 11.75
C THR A 129 8.71 8.60 12.20
N TRP A 130 8.25 8.89 13.43
CA TRP A 130 6.94 8.48 13.93
C TRP A 130 5.80 9.08 13.11
N ARG A 131 5.85 10.38 12.78
CA ARG A 131 4.82 11.03 11.96
C ARG A 131 4.73 10.43 10.56
N ILE A 132 5.86 10.13 9.94
CA ILE A 132 5.93 9.47 8.64
C ILE A 132 5.30 8.07 8.71
N ALA A 133 5.66 7.27 9.73
CA ALA A 133 5.07 5.95 9.93
C ALA A 133 3.55 5.99 10.21
N VAL A 134 3.07 7.00 10.94
CA VAL A 134 1.64 7.27 11.15
C VAL A 134 0.93 7.57 9.82
N GLU A 135 1.47 8.49 9.02
CA GLU A 135 0.86 8.90 7.76
C GLU A 135 0.81 7.73 6.77
N PHE A 136 1.93 7.04 6.56
CA PHE A 136 2.02 5.97 5.57
C PHE A 136 1.19 4.75 6.02
N GLY A 137 1.23 4.36 7.29
CA GLY A 137 0.37 3.28 7.79
C GLY A 137 -1.14 3.55 7.62
N LEU A 138 -1.56 4.81 7.62
CA LEU A 138 -2.95 5.19 7.31
C LEU A 138 -3.22 5.33 5.81
N GLN A 139 -2.20 5.60 4.98
CA GLN A 139 -2.27 5.52 3.52
C GLN A 139 -2.43 4.07 3.06
N GLU A 140 -1.69 3.12 3.63
CA GLU A 140 -1.81 1.68 3.30
C GLU A 140 -3.20 1.10 3.64
N VAL A 141 -3.79 1.54 4.75
CA VAL A 141 -5.21 1.27 5.07
C VAL A 141 -6.14 1.78 3.95
N GLY A 142 -5.78 2.90 3.32
CA GLY A 142 -6.43 3.45 2.14
C GLY A 142 -6.19 2.62 0.88
N HIS A 143 -4.95 2.19 0.62
CA HIS A 143 -4.58 1.39 -0.54
C HIS A 143 -5.25 0.01 -0.54
N VAL A 144 -5.15 -0.73 0.57
CA VAL A 144 -5.87 -2.01 0.79
C VAL A 144 -7.36 -1.83 0.50
N ARG A 145 -7.98 -0.77 1.03
CA ARG A 145 -9.40 -0.47 0.80
C ARG A 145 -9.71 -0.16 -0.67
N ALA A 146 -8.85 0.62 -1.34
CA ALA A 146 -9.04 1.02 -2.74
C ALA A 146 -9.00 -0.19 -3.66
N ILE A 147 -8.02 -1.08 -3.49
CA ILE A 147 -7.92 -2.32 -4.28
C ILE A 147 -9.12 -3.23 -4.02
N GLN A 148 -9.48 -3.46 -2.75
CA GLN A 148 -10.63 -4.29 -2.40
C GLN A 148 -11.96 -3.78 -2.98
N ASN A 149 -12.15 -2.46 -3.01
CA ASN A 149 -13.35 -1.84 -3.59
C ASN A 149 -13.40 -1.94 -5.13
N THR A 150 -12.26 -1.97 -5.81
CA THR A 150 -12.20 -1.97 -7.29
C THR A 150 -12.17 -3.38 -7.89
N VAL A 151 -11.35 -4.29 -7.34
CA VAL A 151 -11.13 -5.65 -7.91
C VAL A 151 -11.51 -6.79 -6.95
N GLY A 152 -12.07 -6.49 -5.78
CA GLY A 152 -12.27 -7.46 -4.71
C GLY A 152 -10.97 -7.77 -3.96
N GLY A 153 -11.09 -8.44 -2.81
CA GLY A 153 -9.98 -8.70 -1.91
C GLY A 153 -9.59 -10.16 -1.75
N ILE A 154 -8.37 -10.36 -1.23
CA ILE A 154 -7.87 -11.64 -0.73
C ILE A 154 -7.73 -11.56 0.81
N PRO A 155 -7.93 -12.65 1.56
CA PRO A 155 -7.58 -12.69 2.98
C PRO A 155 -6.12 -12.29 3.20
N ARG A 156 -5.84 -11.51 4.25
CA ARG A 156 -4.47 -11.20 4.67
C ARG A 156 -3.66 -12.51 4.80
N PRO A 157 -2.50 -12.65 4.15
CA PRO A 157 -1.68 -13.86 4.29
C PRO A 157 -1.08 -13.96 5.70
N LYS A 158 -0.42 -15.07 6.01
CA LYS A 158 0.39 -15.13 7.23
C LYS A 158 1.69 -14.35 7.01
N ILE A 159 1.85 -13.25 7.74
CA ILE A 159 3.01 -12.34 7.60
C ILE A 159 3.93 -12.47 8.82
N ASP A 160 5.24 -12.53 8.60
CA ASP A 160 6.28 -12.47 9.64
C ASP A 160 7.05 -11.14 9.56
N LEU A 161 6.76 -10.25 10.51
CA LEU A 161 7.41 -8.96 10.70
C LEU A 161 8.33 -8.95 11.93
N SER A 162 8.68 -10.12 12.48
CA SER A 162 9.54 -10.19 13.65
C SER A 162 10.93 -9.61 13.39
N ALA A 163 11.53 -9.03 14.43
CA ALA A 163 12.94 -8.61 14.39
C ALA A 163 13.86 -9.77 13.94
N ASN A 164 13.56 -11.01 14.31
CA ASN A 164 14.28 -12.19 13.84
C ASN A 164 14.18 -12.41 12.32
N ASN A 165 13.02 -12.12 11.69
CA ASN A 165 12.90 -12.19 10.24
C ASN A 165 13.68 -11.07 9.55
N PHE A 166 13.63 -9.83 10.06
CA PHE A 166 14.45 -8.73 9.56
C PHE A 166 15.96 -8.96 9.75
N ALA A 167 16.38 -9.59 10.86
CA ALA A 167 17.75 -10.04 11.05
C ALA A 167 18.18 -11.01 9.94
N ARG A 168 17.35 -11.99 9.57
CA ARG A 168 17.62 -12.91 8.44
C ARG A 168 17.76 -12.18 7.10
N VAL A 169 16.96 -11.14 6.85
CA VAL A 169 17.11 -10.29 5.65
C VAL A 169 18.49 -9.65 5.61
N MET A 170 18.92 -9.03 6.72
CA MET A 170 20.20 -8.35 6.77
C MET A 170 21.36 -9.34 6.74
N ASP A 171 21.30 -10.45 7.45
CA ASP A 171 22.31 -11.53 7.40
C ASP A 171 22.52 -12.04 5.96
N GLN A 172 21.43 -12.17 5.19
CA GLN A 172 21.47 -12.54 3.78
C GLN A 172 22.07 -11.43 2.89
N ALA A 173 21.83 -10.17 3.22
CA ALA A 173 22.42 -9.02 2.53
C ALA A 173 23.93 -8.86 2.78
N PHE A 174 24.38 -9.15 3.99
CA PHE A 174 25.79 -9.11 4.36
C PHE A 174 26.56 -10.40 4.00
N GLY A 175 25.86 -11.54 3.90
CA GLY A 175 26.46 -12.86 3.70
C GLY A 175 27.07 -13.46 4.97
N TYR A 176 26.79 -12.88 6.13
CA TYR A 176 27.22 -13.33 7.45
C TYR A 176 26.25 -12.80 8.51
N HIS A 177 26.22 -13.43 9.69
CA HIS A 177 25.34 -13.01 10.79
C HIS A 177 25.80 -11.67 11.39
N LEU A 178 24.91 -10.69 11.43
CA LEU A 178 25.13 -9.45 12.16
C LEU A 178 25.05 -9.71 13.68
N ASP A 179 26.02 -9.20 14.44
CA ASP A 179 26.05 -9.29 15.90
C ASP A 179 26.06 -7.89 16.53
N PRO A 180 25.02 -7.51 17.31
CA PRO A 180 23.78 -8.24 17.56
C PRO A 180 22.90 -8.38 16.29
N PRO A 181 21.89 -9.28 16.29
CA PRO A 181 20.93 -9.40 15.19
C PRO A 181 20.21 -8.08 14.90
N PHE A 182 19.93 -7.80 13.62
CA PHE A 182 19.24 -6.57 13.22
C PHE A 182 17.78 -6.53 13.70
N ASP A 183 17.44 -5.47 14.44
CA ASP A 183 16.09 -5.21 14.94
C ASP A 183 15.57 -3.88 14.35
N PRO A 184 14.47 -3.88 13.58
CA PRO A 184 13.90 -2.68 12.96
C PRO A 184 13.15 -1.78 13.96
N TYR A 185 12.90 -2.24 15.19
CA TYR A 185 12.06 -1.56 16.18
C TYR A 185 12.85 -0.75 17.21
N ILE A 186 14.19 -0.85 17.24
CA ILE A 186 15.05 -0.30 18.29
C ILE A 186 15.27 1.22 18.20
N ASP A 187 15.33 1.78 16.98
CA ASP A 187 15.44 3.21 16.71
C ASP A 187 15.00 3.57 15.27
N SER A 188 14.89 4.87 14.99
CA SER A 188 14.52 5.39 13.67
C SER A 188 15.46 4.98 12.53
N ARG A 189 16.77 4.80 12.79
CA ARG A 189 17.75 4.48 11.73
C ARG A 189 17.57 3.05 11.26
N ASN A 190 17.43 2.12 12.20
CA ASN A 190 17.08 0.74 11.88
C ASN A 190 15.68 0.63 11.25
N PHE A 191 14.72 1.42 11.73
CA PHE A 191 13.39 1.46 11.12
C PHE A 191 13.42 1.92 9.65
N LEU A 192 14.12 3.02 9.35
CA LEU A 192 14.28 3.52 7.97
C LEU A 192 15.01 2.51 7.07
N LEU A 193 16.04 1.83 7.59
CA LEU A 193 16.73 0.74 6.89
C LEU A 193 15.84 -0.48 6.65
N ALA A 194 14.84 -0.72 7.49
CA ALA A 194 13.82 -1.74 7.28
C ALA A 194 12.75 -1.30 6.25
N CYS A 195 12.33 -0.02 6.26
CA CYS A 195 11.48 0.57 5.22
C CYS A 195 12.13 0.48 3.84
N TYR A 196 13.48 0.58 3.76
CA TYR A 196 14.21 0.39 2.51
C TYR A 196 14.02 -1.01 1.89
N VAL A 197 13.66 -2.03 2.68
CA VAL A 197 13.49 -3.43 2.23
C VAL A 197 12.16 -3.68 1.53
N ILE A 198 11.06 -3.09 2.01
CA ILE A 198 9.69 -3.51 1.64
C ILE A 198 9.06 -2.58 0.58
N PRO A 199 8.65 -1.32 0.86
CA PRO A 199 7.99 -0.38 -0.08
C PRO A 199 8.48 -0.37 -1.53
N TYR A 200 9.80 -0.40 -1.75
CA TYR A 200 10.36 -0.43 -3.10
C TYR A 200 9.88 -1.63 -3.96
N LEU A 201 9.48 -2.73 -3.31
CA LEU A 201 8.88 -3.91 -3.96
C LEU A 201 7.43 -3.64 -4.44
N GLY A 202 6.67 -2.79 -3.72
CA GLY A 202 5.37 -2.26 -4.16
C GLY A 202 5.51 -1.53 -5.49
N ILE A 203 6.39 -0.53 -5.54
CA ILE A 203 6.77 0.21 -6.76
C ILE A 203 7.16 -0.74 -7.90
N ASN A 204 8.04 -1.72 -7.63
CA ASN A 204 8.45 -2.67 -8.67
C ASN A 204 7.28 -3.51 -9.20
N GLY A 205 6.36 -3.90 -8.32
CA GLY A 205 5.16 -4.69 -8.64
C GLY A 205 4.15 -3.90 -9.46
N TYR A 206 3.85 -2.66 -9.08
CA TYR A 206 2.98 -1.78 -9.86
C TYR A 206 3.58 -1.46 -11.23
N THR A 207 4.88 -1.18 -11.29
CA THR A 207 5.56 -0.92 -12.56
C THR A 207 5.56 -2.16 -13.47
N GLY A 208 5.75 -3.37 -12.91
CA GLY A 208 5.64 -4.63 -13.65
C GLY A 208 4.22 -5.05 -14.03
N THR A 209 3.21 -4.53 -13.32
CA THR A 209 1.79 -4.81 -13.57
C THR A 209 1.19 -3.84 -14.59
N ASN A 210 1.67 -2.59 -14.67
CA ASN A 210 1.18 -1.56 -15.59
C ASN A 210 0.98 -2.03 -17.06
N PRO A 211 1.90 -2.80 -17.68
CA PRO A 211 1.74 -3.22 -19.08
C PRO A 211 0.64 -4.28 -19.34
N ILE A 212 0.04 -4.87 -18.29
CA ILE A 212 -0.95 -5.95 -18.40
C ILE A 212 -2.34 -5.57 -17.85
N ILE A 213 -2.53 -4.33 -17.42
CA ILE A 213 -3.83 -3.80 -16.98
C ILE A 213 -4.49 -3.05 -18.13
N ASP A 214 -5.77 -3.28 -18.36
CA ASP A 214 -6.51 -2.60 -19.44
C ASP A 214 -7.65 -1.68 -18.99
N GLY A 215 -8.33 -1.99 -17.90
CA GLY A 215 -9.52 -1.28 -17.46
C GLY A 215 -9.23 0.16 -17.05
N TYR A 216 -10.20 1.06 -17.24
CA TYR A 216 -9.95 2.47 -16.96
C TYR A 216 -9.92 2.78 -15.45
N GLU A 217 -10.70 2.06 -14.61
CA GLU A 217 -10.65 2.19 -13.15
C GLU A 217 -9.40 1.50 -12.60
N THR A 218 -9.02 0.35 -13.15
CA THR A 218 -7.79 -0.37 -12.75
C THR A 218 -6.51 0.37 -13.15
N LYS A 219 -6.47 1.01 -14.32
CA LYS A 219 -5.40 1.95 -14.70
C LYS A 219 -5.34 3.15 -13.76
N HIS A 220 -6.48 3.75 -13.43
CA HIS A 220 -6.54 4.88 -12.49
C HIS A 220 -6.04 4.47 -11.09
N LEU A 221 -6.49 3.33 -10.59
CA LEU A 221 -6.07 2.74 -9.32
C LEU A 221 -4.57 2.47 -9.30
N LEU A 222 -4.04 1.71 -10.28
CA LEU A 222 -2.61 1.37 -10.35
C LEU A 222 -1.73 2.61 -10.41
N ALA A 223 -2.09 3.60 -11.25
CA ALA A 223 -1.32 4.83 -11.37
C ALA A 223 -1.40 5.71 -10.10
N GLY A 224 -2.54 5.70 -9.40
CA GLY A 224 -2.71 6.40 -8.13
C GLY A 224 -1.85 5.79 -7.02
N LEU A 225 -1.88 4.46 -6.88
CA LEU A 225 -1.07 3.72 -5.91
C LEU A 225 0.42 3.91 -6.16
N LEU A 226 0.89 3.63 -7.39
CA LEU A 226 2.28 3.83 -7.81
C LEU A 226 2.80 5.25 -7.52
N GLY A 227 1.94 6.27 -7.62
CA GLY A 227 2.31 7.66 -7.32
C GLY A 227 2.53 7.94 -5.83
N VAL A 228 1.76 7.31 -4.93
CA VAL A 228 1.93 7.44 -3.48
C VAL A 228 3.14 6.63 -3.03
N GLU A 229 3.21 5.36 -3.43
CA GLU A 229 4.33 4.43 -3.23
C GLU A 229 5.70 5.06 -3.57
N ALA A 230 5.82 5.65 -4.76
CA ALA A 230 7.03 6.34 -5.20
C ALA A 230 7.37 7.56 -4.32
N GLY A 231 6.37 8.25 -3.77
CA GLY A 231 6.56 9.32 -2.80
C GLY A 231 7.07 8.82 -1.45
N GLN A 232 6.56 7.67 -0.99
CA GLN A 232 6.97 7.05 0.27
C GLN A 232 8.42 6.54 0.23
N ASP A 233 8.80 5.80 -0.82
CA ASP A 233 10.20 5.38 -1.04
C ASP A 233 11.14 6.60 -1.16
N ALA A 234 10.73 7.64 -1.88
CA ALA A 234 11.51 8.88 -2.00
C ALA A 234 11.78 9.54 -0.63
N VAL A 235 10.80 9.54 0.29
CA VAL A 235 10.99 10.05 1.66
C VAL A 235 12.01 9.20 2.43
N PHE A 236 11.88 7.88 2.42
CA PHE A 236 12.83 7.00 3.11
C PHE A 236 14.25 7.11 2.55
N ARG A 237 14.38 7.08 1.22
CA ARG A 237 15.68 7.20 0.54
C ARG A 237 16.30 8.58 0.76
N ALA A 238 15.53 9.66 0.82
CA ALA A 238 16.06 10.99 1.13
C ALA A 238 16.62 11.08 2.57
N LEU A 239 15.88 10.59 3.57
CA LEU A 239 16.33 10.58 4.98
C LEU A 239 17.57 9.71 5.18
N LEU A 240 17.63 8.54 4.54
CA LEU A 240 18.83 7.70 4.54
C LEU A 240 19.98 8.33 3.74
N PHE A 241 19.71 9.08 2.67
CA PHE A 241 20.73 9.78 1.90
C PHE A 241 21.42 10.90 2.70
N GLU A 242 20.67 11.64 3.52
CA GLU A 242 21.21 12.69 4.39
C GLU A 242 22.29 12.15 5.34
N CYS A 243 22.03 10.99 5.96
CA CYS A 243 22.93 10.31 6.89
C CYS A 243 23.79 9.20 6.25
N LYS A 244 23.87 9.10 4.91
CA LYS A 244 24.43 7.92 4.21
C LYS A 244 25.87 7.55 4.58
N SER A 245 26.68 8.55 4.92
CA SER A 245 28.09 8.39 5.27
C SER A 245 28.30 8.03 6.75
N GLU A 246 27.26 8.09 7.57
CA GLU A 246 27.32 7.75 8.97
C GLU A 246 27.29 6.23 9.16
N THR A 247 27.98 5.75 10.19
CA THR A 247 27.86 4.37 10.64
C THR A 247 26.48 4.09 11.24
N VAL A 248 26.08 2.82 11.25
CA VAL A 248 24.85 2.34 11.92
C VAL A 248 25.25 1.62 13.21
N PRO A 249 25.25 2.25 14.40
CA PRO A 249 25.48 1.55 15.65
C PRO A 249 24.44 0.45 15.84
N PRO A 250 24.77 -0.71 16.42
CA PRO A 250 26.09 -1.11 16.95
C PRO A 250 27.10 -1.64 15.92
N TYR A 251 26.75 -1.69 14.63
CA TYR A 251 27.56 -2.29 13.56
C TYR A 251 28.81 -1.47 13.23
N LYS A 252 29.93 -1.89 13.81
CA LYS A 252 31.20 -1.16 13.76
C LYS A 252 31.71 -1.00 12.33
N GLY A 253 31.74 0.25 11.86
CA GLY A 253 32.33 0.63 10.56
C GLY A 253 31.40 0.46 9.36
N ILE A 254 30.20 -0.12 9.52
CA ILE A 254 29.23 -0.28 8.44
C ILE A 254 28.39 0.99 8.32
N THR A 255 28.33 1.58 7.13
CA THR A 255 27.60 2.83 6.87
C THR A 255 26.17 2.58 6.41
N VAL A 256 25.32 3.61 6.53
CA VAL A 256 23.96 3.59 5.95
C VAL A 256 24.00 3.31 4.44
N ALA A 257 24.95 3.91 3.71
CA ALA A 257 25.16 3.60 2.29
C ALA A 257 25.45 2.11 2.06
N GLU A 258 26.39 1.52 2.81
CA GLU A 258 26.71 0.10 2.67
C GLU A 258 25.50 -0.79 2.98
N PHE A 259 24.72 -0.50 4.03
CA PHE A 259 23.47 -1.22 4.29
C PHE A 259 22.54 -1.19 3.06
N THR A 260 22.32 -0.02 2.45
CA THR A 260 21.46 0.06 1.25
C THR A 260 22.02 -0.69 0.04
N ASP A 261 23.32 -0.57 -0.23
CA ASP A 261 23.99 -1.29 -1.32
C ASP A 261 23.87 -2.81 -1.16
N ARG A 262 24.02 -3.31 0.08
CA ARG A 262 23.89 -4.74 0.44
C ARG A 262 22.46 -5.24 0.25
N ILE A 263 21.47 -4.49 0.74
CA ILE A 263 20.04 -4.83 0.59
C ILE A 263 19.65 -4.90 -0.88
N SER A 264 20.00 -3.89 -1.69
CA SER A 264 19.70 -3.88 -3.13
C SER A 264 20.38 -5.03 -3.87
N THR A 265 21.64 -5.32 -3.53
CA THR A 265 22.38 -6.47 -4.07
C THR A 265 21.65 -7.79 -3.77
N ALA A 266 21.18 -7.99 -2.54
CA ALA A 266 20.44 -9.19 -2.14
C ALA A 266 19.10 -9.34 -2.86
N ARG A 267 18.32 -8.25 -2.99
CA ARG A 267 17.03 -8.29 -3.71
C ARG A 267 17.24 -8.62 -5.20
N ASN A 268 18.30 -8.12 -5.83
CA ASN A 268 18.67 -8.50 -7.21
C ASN A 268 19.09 -9.98 -7.32
N GLN A 269 19.93 -10.48 -6.40
CA GLN A 269 20.34 -11.88 -6.35
C GLN A 269 19.15 -12.84 -6.15
N LEU A 270 18.22 -12.48 -5.26
CA LEU A 270 16.99 -13.22 -4.99
C LEU A 270 16.04 -13.22 -6.18
N GLY A 271 15.84 -12.07 -6.85
CA GLY A 271 14.99 -11.97 -8.03
C GLY A 271 15.49 -12.80 -9.22
N LYS A 272 16.82 -12.96 -9.36
CA LYS A 272 17.53 -13.72 -10.42
C LYS A 272 17.35 -13.16 -11.85
N CYS A 273 16.94 -11.90 -11.99
CA CYS A 273 16.59 -11.28 -13.28
C CYS A 273 17.30 -9.95 -13.56
N GLY A 274 18.56 -9.81 -13.10
CA GLY A 274 19.41 -8.64 -13.34
C GLY A 274 19.35 -7.59 -12.23
N VAL A 275 19.92 -6.42 -12.50
CA VAL A 275 19.85 -5.24 -11.61
C VAL A 275 18.50 -4.55 -11.84
N LYS A 276 17.72 -4.40 -10.77
CA LYS A 276 16.38 -3.79 -10.77
C LYS A 276 16.13 -2.95 -9.52
N ASP A 277 17.21 -2.50 -8.90
CA ASP A 277 17.28 -1.98 -7.53
C ASP A 277 18.72 -1.65 -7.20
N GLU A 278 18.97 -0.49 -6.61
CA GLU A 278 20.29 0.04 -6.34
C GLU A 278 20.30 0.87 -5.05
N GLY A 279 21.44 0.84 -4.37
CA GLY A 279 21.73 1.62 -3.17
C GLY A 279 21.69 3.12 -3.38
N LEU A 280 21.96 3.87 -2.31
CA LEU A 280 21.91 5.35 -2.31
C LEU A 280 23.04 6.00 -3.12
N THR A 281 24.04 5.22 -3.52
CA THR A 281 25.14 5.61 -4.40
C THR A 281 25.42 4.52 -5.42
N VAL A 282 25.81 4.93 -6.63
CA VAL A 282 26.15 4.03 -7.74
C VAL A 282 27.42 4.52 -8.46
N PRO A 283 28.12 3.67 -9.22
CA PRO A 283 29.12 4.13 -10.19
C PRO A 283 28.51 5.16 -11.18
N PRO A 284 29.28 6.15 -11.67
CA PRO A 284 28.77 7.17 -12.59
C PRO A 284 28.00 6.62 -13.79
N GLU A 285 28.41 5.45 -14.29
CA GLU A 285 27.87 4.77 -15.48
C GLU A 285 26.43 4.25 -15.28
N LEU A 286 25.99 4.07 -14.03
CA LEU A 286 24.62 3.67 -13.67
C LEU A 286 23.76 4.85 -13.20
N GLY A 287 24.37 5.93 -12.73
CA GLY A 287 23.62 7.12 -12.30
C GLY A 287 23.09 7.94 -13.48
N ALA A 288 22.21 8.90 -13.17
CA ALA A 288 21.49 9.69 -14.18
C ALA A 288 22.42 10.26 -15.28
N GLU A 289 22.03 10.04 -16.54
CA GLU A 289 22.78 10.41 -17.77
C GLU A 289 24.21 9.84 -17.86
N GLY A 290 24.60 8.88 -17.01
CA GLY A 290 25.96 8.35 -16.93
C GLY A 290 26.97 9.33 -16.28
N ARG A 291 26.48 10.27 -15.43
CA ARG A 291 27.24 11.48 -15.05
C ARG A 291 27.35 11.78 -13.56
N ILE A 292 26.70 11.02 -12.68
CA ILE A 292 26.65 11.31 -11.24
C ILE A 292 26.60 10.01 -10.42
N CYS A 293 27.20 10.00 -9.23
CA CYS A 293 27.17 8.83 -8.33
C CYS A 293 25.97 8.83 -7.36
N THR A 294 25.12 9.85 -7.40
CA THR A 294 23.98 10.04 -6.49
C THR A 294 22.78 9.26 -6.98
N ASN A 295 22.17 8.45 -6.10
CA ASN A 295 21.04 7.60 -6.45
C ASN A 295 19.93 7.67 -5.39
N VAL A 296 19.40 8.88 -5.15
CA VAL A 296 18.30 9.09 -4.18
C VAL A 296 17.04 8.35 -4.63
N LEU A 297 16.76 8.26 -5.93
CA LEU A 297 15.70 7.44 -6.51
C LEU A 297 16.36 6.40 -7.42
N SER A 298 16.12 5.10 -7.22
CA SER A 298 16.68 4.05 -8.09
C SER A 298 15.78 3.80 -9.29
N ALA A 299 16.34 3.97 -10.48
CA ALA A 299 15.66 3.91 -11.76
C ALA A 299 16.61 3.37 -12.84
N ASP A 300 16.07 2.97 -13.99
CA ASP A 300 16.87 2.52 -15.12
C ASP A 300 17.60 3.67 -15.84
N ARG A 301 18.34 3.34 -16.91
CA ARG A 301 19.09 4.30 -17.72
C ARG A 301 18.23 5.48 -18.21
N ASP A 302 16.96 5.24 -18.50
CA ASP A 302 16.03 6.24 -19.04
C ASP A 302 15.23 6.92 -17.90
N SER A 303 15.67 6.73 -16.64
CA SER A 303 15.06 7.20 -15.39
C SER A 303 13.64 6.67 -15.16
N LEU A 304 13.34 5.46 -15.63
CA LEU A 304 12.08 4.76 -15.37
C LEU A 304 12.21 3.83 -14.16
N SER A 305 11.15 3.70 -13.37
CA SER A 305 11.11 2.73 -12.26
C SER A 305 11.34 1.30 -12.77
N TYR A 306 12.09 0.50 -12.02
CA TYR A 306 12.35 -0.89 -12.39
C TYR A 306 11.10 -1.76 -12.19
N ALA A 307 10.80 -2.62 -13.17
CA ALA A 307 9.68 -3.57 -13.13
C ALA A 307 10.10 -4.96 -12.63
N ARG A 308 9.40 -5.54 -11.64
CA ARG A 308 9.55 -6.95 -11.23
C ARG A 308 8.25 -7.72 -11.46
N THR A 309 8.36 -8.96 -11.93
CA THR A 309 7.24 -9.90 -12.07
C THR A 309 6.82 -10.48 -10.71
N PRO A 310 5.60 -11.03 -10.58
CA PRO A 310 5.17 -11.72 -9.36
C PRO A 310 6.15 -12.82 -8.90
N ALA A 311 6.75 -13.58 -9.84
CA ALA A 311 7.75 -14.59 -9.50
C ALA A 311 9.00 -13.98 -8.85
N GLU A 312 9.56 -12.91 -9.43
CA GLU A 312 10.70 -12.19 -8.83
C GLU A 312 10.37 -11.64 -7.44
N LEU A 313 9.18 -11.07 -7.26
CA LEU A 313 8.73 -10.55 -5.96
C LEU A 313 8.60 -11.66 -4.93
N LEU A 314 7.98 -12.80 -5.26
CA LEU A 314 7.86 -13.93 -4.34
C LEU A 314 9.23 -14.52 -3.95
N ARG A 315 10.16 -14.67 -4.90
CA ARG A 315 11.54 -15.11 -4.59
C ARG A 315 12.23 -14.23 -3.55
N ILE A 316 12.02 -12.92 -3.64
CA ILE A 316 12.56 -11.92 -2.70
C ILE A 316 11.83 -11.99 -1.37
N LEU A 317 10.50 -11.90 -1.37
CA LEU A 317 9.66 -11.85 -0.18
C LEU A 317 9.73 -13.14 0.66
N TYR A 318 9.98 -14.28 0.02
CA TYR A 318 10.21 -15.55 0.70
C TYR A 318 11.66 -15.73 1.21
N LEU A 319 12.61 -14.86 0.80
CA LEU A 319 14.05 -14.95 1.09
C LEU A 319 14.73 -16.25 0.61
N THR A 320 14.07 -17.02 -0.26
CA THR A 320 14.54 -18.32 -0.75
C THR A 320 15.19 -18.25 -2.13
N GLY A 321 14.89 -17.21 -2.91
CA GLY A 321 15.24 -17.17 -4.32
C GLY A 321 14.40 -18.13 -5.18
N ASP A 322 13.33 -18.73 -4.63
CA ASP A 322 12.44 -19.66 -5.31
C ASP A 322 10.97 -19.36 -4.93
N GLU A 323 10.19 -18.93 -5.92
CA GLU A 323 8.78 -18.57 -5.81
C GLU A 323 7.86 -19.75 -5.44
N HIS A 324 8.37 -20.99 -5.49
CA HIS A 324 7.65 -22.20 -5.09
C HIS A 324 7.93 -22.59 -3.62
N VAL A 325 8.91 -21.95 -2.96
CA VAL A 325 9.35 -22.26 -1.59
C VAL A 325 9.04 -21.08 -0.68
N PRO A 326 7.94 -21.13 0.12
CA PRO A 326 7.56 -20.05 1.02
C PRO A 326 8.55 -19.90 2.18
N GLY A 327 8.57 -18.71 2.77
CA GLY A 327 9.55 -18.31 3.78
C GLY A 327 9.51 -16.81 4.01
N GLY A 328 10.60 -16.26 4.57
CA GLY A 328 10.78 -14.81 4.73
C GLY A 328 9.58 -14.13 5.37
N PHE A 329 9.07 -13.09 4.72
CA PHE A 329 7.89 -12.33 5.16
C PHE A 329 6.58 -13.12 5.07
N PHE A 330 6.52 -14.23 4.31
CA PHE A 330 5.33 -15.06 4.15
C PHE A 330 5.64 -16.54 4.42
N PRO A 331 5.77 -16.97 5.69
CA PRO A 331 6.16 -18.34 6.04
C PRO A 331 5.21 -19.43 5.52
N GLU A 332 3.93 -19.11 5.29
CA GLU A 332 2.93 -20.01 4.68
C GLU A 332 2.61 -19.66 3.21
N GLY A 333 3.43 -18.77 2.63
CA GLY A 333 3.24 -18.24 1.28
C GLY A 333 2.17 -17.16 1.16
N ALA A 334 2.35 -16.31 0.15
CA ALA A 334 1.44 -15.23 -0.19
C ALA A 334 0.08 -15.74 -0.70
N ASN A 335 -0.95 -14.90 -0.62
CA ASN A 335 -2.33 -15.17 -1.01
C ASN A 335 -2.69 -14.61 -2.39
N GLY A 336 -3.91 -14.92 -2.85
CA GLY A 336 -4.37 -14.62 -4.20
C GLY A 336 -3.97 -15.69 -5.21
N LYS A 337 -4.67 -15.70 -6.36
CA LYS A 337 -4.55 -16.78 -7.35
C LYS A 337 -3.12 -16.96 -7.86
N ILE A 338 -2.47 -15.86 -8.25
CA ILE A 338 -1.09 -15.87 -8.78
C ILE A 338 -0.11 -16.49 -7.76
N ALA A 339 -0.11 -16.02 -6.51
CA ALA A 339 0.80 -16.54 -5.50
C ALA A 339 0.50 -18.01 -5.13
N ARG A 340 -0.77 -18.38 -5.05
CA ARG A 340 -1.17 -19.76 -4.76
C ARG A 340 -0.94 -20.71 -5.95
N GLU A 341 -0.78 -20.21 -7.17
CA GLU A 341 -0.42 -21.02 -8.34
C GLU A 341 1.03 -21.53 -8.29
N PHE A 342 1.99 -20.70 -7.86
CA PHE A 342 3.38 -21.13 -7.66
C PHE A 342 3.55 -22.19 -6.55
N LEU A 343 2.62 -22.25 -5.59
CA LEU A 343 2.67 -23.22 -4.48
C LEU A 343 1.97 -24.54 -4.81
N ARG A 344 1.31 -24.66 -5.96
CA ARG A 344 0.73 -25.93 -6.42
C ARG A 344 1.88 -26.84 -6.86
N LYS A 345 1.94 -28.06 -6.30
CA LYS A 345 2.79 -29.11 -6.87
C LYS A 345 2.39 -29.29 -8.34
N PRO A 346 3.35 -29.34 -9.29
CA PRO A 346 3.03 -29.70 -10.66
C PRO A 346 2.32 -31.07 -10.64
N PHE A 347 1.26 -31.21 -11.43
CA PHE A 347 0.59 -32.49 -11.58
C PHE A 347 1.63 -33.54 -11.95
N ALA A 348 1.91 -34.46 -11.04
CA ALA A 348 2.63 -35.68 -11.40
C ALA A 348 1.78 -36.34 -12.47
N ALA A 349 2.29 -36.38 -13.71
CA ALA A 349 1.62 -37.08 -14.79
C ALA A 349 1.40 -38.51 -14.31
N GLU A 350 0.15 -38.89 -14.06
CA GLU A 350 -0.18 -40.22 -13.56
C GLU A 350 0.33 -41.21 -14.60
N GLY A 351 1.42 -41.89 -14.24
CA GLY A 351 2.08 -42.83 -15.12
C GLY A 351 1.05 -43.85 -15.56
N ASN A 352 0.73 -43.84 -16.85
CA ASN A 352 -0.37 -44.59 -17.44
C ASN A 352 -0.09 -46.09 -17.31
N LYS A 353 -0.44 -46.66 -16.14
CA LYS A 353 -0.23 -48.06 -15.80
C LYS A 353 -1.16 -48.89 -16.65
N THR A 354 -0.65 -49.31 -17.80
CA THR A 354 -1.27 -50.33 -18.64
C THR A 354 -1.53 -51.55 -17.75
N PRO A 355 -2.76 -52.07 -17.67
CA PRO A 355 -3.00 -53.31 -16.94
C PRO A 355 -2.28 -54.45 -17.68
N ALA A 356 -1.42 -55.16 -16.96
CA ALA A 356 -0.86 -56.40 -17.47
C ALA A 356 -1.94 -57.48 -17.45
N ASN A 357 -2.21 -58.05 -18.63
CA ASN A 357 -2.93 -59.33 -18.81
C ASN A 357 -1.91 -60.47 -18.88
#